data_AF-A0A382NWM1-F1
#
_entry.id   AF-A0A382NWM1-F1
#
_cell.length_a   1.000
_cell.length_b   1.000
_cell.length_c   1.000
_cell.angle_alpha   90.00
_cell.angle_beta   90.00
_cell.angle_gamma   90.00
#
_symmetry.space_group_name_H-M   'P 1'
#
loop_
_entity.id
_entity.type
_entity.pdbx_description
1 polymer ?
#
loop_
_entity_poly.entity_id
_entity_poly.type
_entity_poly.pdbx_seq_one_letter_code
_entity_poly.pdbx_strand_id
1 'polypeptide(L)'
;MKKINNPIPIKVKGNKVYFWCACGKSANQPFCDGSHKNTNFSPVKLESLKNEKLLFCGCKKTKNPPFCDGSHLKFTESIKFNSNKNLPHKKLVENGQTYYWCACGKSANQPFCDGSHKKTNKTPFKFDCQNSEEVYFCGCKKSKNPPFCDASHKSLKYTIEIQPDNKNIKIAQDETILTASIRKEIPHLSACGGVGKCSTCRINIISGLENCSVRTEDEIKLAERLNLPETVRLACQTKV
;
A
#
# COMPACT_ATOMS: atom_id res chain seq x y z
N MET A 1 -26.40 -13.52 -19.70
CA MET A 1 -25.33 -13.85 -18.71
C MET A 1 -24.70 -12.55 -18.21
N LYS A 2 -24.34 -12.45 -16.91
CA LYS A 2 -23.63 -11.26 -16.37
C LYS A 2 -22.16 -11.25 -16.84
N LYS A 3 -21.66 -10.11 -17.33
CA LYS A 3 -20.24 -9.95 -17.72
C LYS A 3 -19.35 -9.90 -16.46
N ILE A 4 -18.54 -10.93 -16.24
CA ILE A 4 -17.61 -10.99 -15.08
C ILE A 4 -16.31 -10.26 -15.45
N ASN A 5 -16.21 -8.97 -15.15
CA ASN A 5 -14.96 -8.22 -15.38
C ASN A 5 -13.89 -8.49 -14.30
N ASN A 6 -14.30 -8.90 -13.10
CA ASN A 6 -13.43 -8.98 -11.91
C ASN A 6 -12.67 -10.33 -11.83
N PRO A 7 -11.58 -10.41 -11.04
CA PRO A 7 -10.92 -11.68 -10.71
C PRO A 7 -11.87 -12.60 -9.92
N ILE A 8 -11.85 -13.90 -10.19
CA ILE A 8 -12.64 -14.92 -9.48
C ILE A 8 -11.74 -15.66 -8.47
N PRO A 9 -11.91 -15.46 -7.15
CA PRO A 9 -11.10 -16.12 -6.13
C PRO A 9 -11.57 -17.55 -5.84
N ILE A 10 -10.70 -18.54 -6.04
CA ILE A 10 -10.98 -19.96 -5.73
C ILE A 10 -9.91 -20.51 -4.78
N LYS A 11 -10.32 -21.28 -3.75
CA LYS A 11 -9.42 -22.15 -2.99
C LYS A 11 -9.16 -23.41 -3.81
N VAL A 12 -7.95 -23.60 -4.33
CA VAL A 12 -7.52 -24.82 -5.00
C VAL A 12 -6.97 -25.82 -3.98
N LYS A 13 -7.09 -27.12 -4.28
CA LYS A 13 -6.46 -28.21 -3.52
C LYS A 13 -5.16 -28.62 -4.22
N GLY A 14 -4.15 -28.97 -3.42
CA GLY A 14 -2.91 -29.57 -3.91
C GLY A 14 -3.14 -30.93 -4.57
N ASN A 15 -2.21 -31.30 -5.46
CA ASN A 15 -2.25 -32.47 -6.34
C ASN A 15 -3.56 -32.64 -7.12
N LYS A 16 -4.20 -31.51 -7.50
CA LYS A 16 -5.42 -31.51 -8.31
C LYS A 16 -5.27 -30.67 -9.59
N VAL A 17 -5.76 -31.25 -10.68
CA VAL A 17 -5.88 -30.61 -11.99
C VAL A 17 -7.20 -29.84 -12.09
N TYR A 18 -7.14 -28.66 -12.72
CA TYR A 18 -8.26 -27.79 -13.03
C TYR A 18 -8.20 -27.37 -14.50
N PHE A 19 -9.35 -27.14 -15.14
CA PHE A 19 -9.44 -26.64 -16.51
C PHE A 19 -10.18 -25.31 -16.54
N TRP A 20 -9.46 -24.21 -16.74
CA TRP A 20 -10.04 -22.86 -16.81
C TRP A 20 -10.75 -22.63 -18.14
N CYS A 21 -11.95 -22.05 -18.09
CA CYS A 21 -12.72 -21.71 -19.28
C CYS A 21 -12.15 -20.45 -19.95
N ALA A 22 -11.45 -20.62 -21.07
CA ALA A 22 -10.98 -19.50 -21.90
C ALA A 22 -12.14 -18.84 -22.69
N CYS A 23 -13.07 -19.63 -23.23
CA CYS A 23 -14.13 -19.15 -24.12
C CYS A 23 -15.21 -18.25 -23.47
N GLY A 24 -15.25 -18.17 -22.13
CA GLY A 24 -16.26 -17.41 -21.38
C GLY A 24 -17.68 -17.99 -21.37
N LYS A 25 -17.99 -19.00 -22.19
CA LYS A 25 -19.35 -19.57 -22.34
C LYS A 25 -19.77 -20.55 -21.23
N SER A 26 -18.84 -21.13 -20.49
CA SER A 26 -19.14 -22.11 -19.42
C SER A 26 -20.08 -21.53 -18.36
N ALA A 27 -21.03 -22.33 -17.89
CA ALA A 27 -21.85 -22.05 -16.71
C ALA A 27 -21.04 -22.19 -15.41
N ASN A 28 -20.10 -23.14 -15.36
CA ASN A 28 -19.25 -23.42 -14.19
C ASN A 28 -18.00 -22.51 -14.11
N GLN A 29 -18.12 -21.21 -14.43
CA GLN A 29 -17.00 -20.25 -14.30
C GLN A 29 -16.39 -20.29 -12.88
N PRO A 30 -15.05 -20.29 -12.73
CA PRO A 30 -14.05 -20.02 -13.77
C PRO A 30 -13.63 -21.25 -14.59
N PHE A 31 -14.19 -22.43 -14.31
CA PHE A 31 -13.80 -23.70 -14.91
C PHE A 31 -14.62 -24.05 -16.15
N CYS A 32 -14.16 -25.04 -16.91
CA CYS A 32 -14.83 -25.54 -18.10
C CYS A 32 -15.82 -26.67 -17.79
N ASP A 33 -16.96 -26.63 -18.46
CA ASP A 33 -18.07 -27.59 -18.42
C ASP A 33 -18.25 -28.36 -19.75
N GLY A 34 -17.49 -28.00 -20.79
CA GLY A 34 -17.62 -28.55 -22.14
C GLY A 34 -18.21 -27.57 -23.18
N SER A 35 -18.78 -26.42 -22.79
CA SER A 35 -19.36 -25.42 -23.70
C SER A 35 -18.36 -24.72 -24.64
N HIS A 36 -17.08 -25.11 -24.58
CA HIS A 36 -16.03 -24.66 -25.48
C HIS A 36 -16.00 -25.40 -26.83
N LYS A 37 -16.62 -26.59 -26.96
CA LYS A 37 -16.59 -27.42 -28.18
C LYS A 37 -16.99 -26.66 -29.45
N ASN A 38 -17.92 -25.71 -29.32
CA ASN A 38 -18.42 -24.88 -30.43
C ASN A 38 -17.71 -23.50 -30.45
N THR A 39 -16.39 -23.47 -30.19
CA THR A 39 -15.53 -22.27 -30.21
C THR A 39 -14.06 -22.63 -30.45
N ASN A 40 -13.30 -21.68 -31.01
CA ASN A 40 -11.85 -21.82 -31.28
C ASN A 40 -10.97 -21.69 -30.01
N PHE A 41 -11.50 -21.99 -28.82
CA PHE A 41 -10.85 -21.73 -27.52
C PHE A 41 -10.75 -22.99 -26.67
N SER A 42 -9.55 -23.56 -26.54
CA SER A 42 -9.29 -24.69 -25.63
C SER A 42 -9.26 -24.25 -24.15
N PRO A 43 -9.70 -25.11 -23.21
CA PRO A 43 -9.55 -24.84 -21.78
C PRO A 43 -8.08 -24.88 -21.34
N VAL A 44 -7.67 -23.96 -20.46
CA VAL A 44 -6.28 -23.91 -19.96
C VAL A 44 -6.16 -24.84 -18.75
N LYS A 45 -5.30 -25.85 -18.86
CA LYS A 45 -4.97 -26.78 -17.78
C LYS A 45 -4.13 -26.06 -16.71
N LEU A 46 -4.47 -26.28 -15.45
CA LEU A 46 -3.72 -25.84 -14.28
C LEU A 46 -3.55 -27.02 -13.32
N GLU A 47 -2.32 -27.34 -12.97
CA GLU A 47 -2.00 -28.30 -11.91
C GLU A 47 -1.62 -27.53 -10.65
N SER A 48 -2.33 -27.78 -9.55
CA SER A 48 -2.06 -27.11 -8.27
C SER A 48 -1.25 -28.04 -7.37
N LEU A 49 -0.05 -27.62 -6.97
CA LEU A 49 0.86 -28.42 -6.13
C LEU A 49 0.54 -28.33 -4.62
N LYS A 50 -0.24 -27.32 -4.19
CA LYS A 50 -0.52 -27.05 -2.77
C LYS A 50 -1.90 -26.39 -2.57
N ASN A 51 -2.39 -26.42 -1.34
CA ASN A 51 -3.66 -25.77 -0.98
C ASN A 51 -3.47 -24.24 -0.91
N GLU A 52 -4.00 -23.48 -1.87
CA GLU A 52 -3.90 -22.01 -1.88
C GLU A 52 -5.10 -21.30 -2.54
N LYS A 53 -5.14 -19.96 -2.46
CA LYS A 53 -6.24 -19.13 -2.99
C LYS A 53 -5.79 -18.39 -4.26
N LEU A 54 -6.21 -18.89 -5.42
CA LEU A 54 -5.84 -18.35 -6.73
C LEU A 54 -6.93 -17.44 -7.31
N LEU A 55 -6.52 -16.52 -8.18
CA LEU A 55 -7.34 -15.45 -8.75
C LEU A 55 -7.48 -15.62 -10.27
N PHE A 56 -8.52 -16.35 -10.67
CA PHE A 56 -8.79 -16.66 -12.07
C PHE A 56 -9.31 -15.44 -12.83
N CYS A 57 -8.97 -15.32 -14.11
CA CYS A 57 -9.48 -14.24 -14.95
C CYS A 57 -10.95 -14.48 -15.32
N GLY A 58 -11.83 -13.57 -14.88
CA GLY A 58 -13.23 -13.52 -15.32
C GLY A 58 -13.36 -12.94 -16.73
N CYS A 59 -12.69 -11.82 -17.01
CA CYS A 59 -12.89 -11.00 -18.22
C CYS A 59 -12.27 -11.57 -19.51
N LYS A 60 -11.47 -12.63 -19.41
CA LYS A 60 -10.73 -13.32 -20.48
C LYS A 60 -9.71 -12.45 -21.25
N LYS A 61 -9.45 -11.21 -20.80
CA LYS A 61 -8.44 -10.28 -21.37
C LYS A 61 -7.02 -10.45 -20.79
N THR A 62 -6.75 -11.53 -20.06
CA THR A 62 -5.44 -11.75 -19.45
C THR A 62 -4.40 -12.20 -20.47
N LYS A 63 -3.18 -11.68 -20.36
CA LYS A 63 -1.97 -12.15 -21.05
C LYS A 63 -1.26 -13.26 -20.27
N ASN A 64 -1.66 -13.51 -19.03
CA ASN A 64 -1.16 -14.59 -18.17
C ASN A 64 -2.33 -15.52 -17.75
N PRO A 65 -2.86 -16.32 -18.69
CA PRO A 65 -3.92 -17.28 -18.38
C PRO A 65 -3.39 -18.41 -17.48
N PRO A 66 -4.18 -18.91 -16.52
CA PRO A 66 -5.59 -18.62 -16.29
C PRO A 66 -5.85 -17.44 -15.31
N PHE A 67 -4.82 -16.71 -14.90
CA PHE A 67 -4.84 -15.75 -13.79
C PHE A 67 -5.21 -14.32 -14.22
N CYS A 68 -5.59 -13.44 -13.27
CA CYS A 68 -5.93 -12.05 -13.57
C CYS A 68 -4.73 -11.09 -13.45
N ASP A 69 -4.21 -10.66 -14.60
CA ASP A 69 -3.03 -9.79 -14.76
C ASP A 69 -3.31 -8.27 -14.65
N GLY A 70 -4.55 -7.84 -14.87
CA GLY A 70 -4.93 -6.42 -14.90
C GLY A 70 -4.78 -5.75 -16.27
N SER A 71 -4.67 -6.50 -17.38
CA SER A 71 -4.53 -5.98 -18.78
C SER A 71 -5.75 -5.20 -19.33
N HIS A 72 -6.51 -4.50 -18.47
CA HIS A 72 -7.69 -3.71 -18.82
C HIS A 72 -7.58 -2.23 -18.38
N LEU A 73 -6.35 -1.70 -18.19
CA LEU A 73 -6.03 -0.38 -17.62
C LEU A 73 -4.97 0.38 -18.50
N LYS A 74 -4.84 1.72 -18.42
CA LYS A 74 -3.98 2.62 -19.25
C LYS A 74 -3.43 3.87 -18.47
N PHE A 75 -2.22 4.42 -18.73
CA PHE A 75 -1.48 5.39 -17.85
C PHE A 75 -0.34 6.24 -18.50
N THR A 76 0.08 7.42 -17.94
CA THR A 76 1.16 8.34 -18.48
C THR A 76 1.79 9.45 -17.52
N GLU A 77 2.99 9.22 -16.88
CA GLU A 77 4.18 10.12 -16.56
C GLU A 77 4.18 11.34 -15.52
N SER A 78 5.28 11.97 -14.96
CA SER A 78 6.74 11.64 -14.60
C SER A 78 7.65 12.81 -13.98
N ILE A 79 7.71 13.13 -12.64
CA ILE A 79 8.60 14.19 -11.99
C ILE A 79 9.11 14.00 -10.49
N LYS A 80 10.39 13.60 -10.25
CA LYS A 80 11.19 13.24 -8.99
C LYS A 80 11.02 13.92 -7.58
N PHE A 81 11.62 13.31 -6.52
CA PHE A 81 11.54 13.67 -5.06
C PHE A 81 12.87 13.86 -4.25
N ASN A 82 12.80 14.24 -2.94
CA ASN A 82 13.96 14.47 -2.02
C ASN A 82 13.72 14.05 -0.53
N SER A 83 14.77 13.97 0.32
CA SER A 83 14.80 13.27 1.64
C SER A 83 14.32 14.07 2.88
N ASN A 84 13.92 13.37 3.97
CA ASN A 84 12.97 13.91 4.97
C ASN A 84 13.32 13.68 6.46
N LYS A 85 13.23 14.73 7.29
CA LYS A 85 13.50 14.74 8.76
C LYS A 85 12.25 14.63 9.66
N ASN A 86 11.16 14.01 9.18
CA ASN A 86 9.82 14.14 9.80
C ASN A 86 9.40 13.03 10.78
N LEU A 87 10.20 11.98 10.99
CA LEU A 87 9.81 10.79 11.78
C LEU A 87 9.82 11.04 13.32
N PRO A 88 9.07 10.26 14.12
CA PRO A 88 9.15 10.27 15.58
C PRO A 88 10.48 9.72 16.13
N HIS A 89 10.87 10.15 17.33
CA HIS A 89 12.01 9.60 18.06
C HIS A 89 11.53 8.68 19.20
N LYS A 90 11.71 7.37 19.03
CA LYS A 90 11.53 6.36 20.08
C LYS A 90 12.63 6.52 21.14
N LYS A 91 12.27 6.59 22.42
CA LYS A 91 13.18 6.61 23.58
C LYS A 91 12.56 5.81 24.73
N LEU A 92 13.39 5.03 25.43
CA LEU A 92 13.06 4.59 26.78
C LEU A 92 13.18 5.81 27.71
N VAL A 93 12.27 5.93 28.67
CA VAL A 93 12.32 6.91 29.75
C VAL A 93 12.30 6.19 31.10
N GLU A 94 12.90 6.79 32.12
CA GLU A 94 13.04 6.20 33.45
C GLU A 94 12.21 6.97 34.48
N ASN A 95 11.62 6.24 35.43
CA ASN A 95 10.84 6.82 36.53
C ASN A 95 11.68 7.84 37.33
N GLY A 96 11.09 8.99 37.65
CA GLY A 96 11.73 10.08 38.38
C GLY A 96 12.63 11.00 37.54
N GLN A 97 12.92 10.67 36.28
CA GLN A 97 13.71 11.55 35.41
C GLN A 97 12.87 12.66 34.76
N THR A 98 13.41 13.88 34.74
CA THR A 98 12.91 15.02 33.96
C THR A 98 13.59 15.07 32.59
N TYR A 99 12.80 15.14 31.52
CA TYR A 99 13.28 15.32 30.14
C TYR A 99 12.86 16.68 29.57
N TYR A 100 13.74 17.31 28.79
CA TYR A 100 13.47 18.58 28.11
C TYR A 100 13.44 18.39 26.59
N TRP A 101 12.23 18.32 26.01
CA TRP A 101 12.02 18.11 24.57
C TRP A 101 12.23 19.39 23.76
N CYS A 102 13.00 19.30 22.67
CA CYS A 102 13.31 20.44 21.81
C CYS A 102 12.14 20.79 20.88
N ALA A 103 11.43 21.89 21.15
CA ALA A 103 10.36 22.41 20.30
C ALA A 103 10.86 23.20 19.06
N CYS A 104 12.11 23.65 19.06
CA CYS A 104 12.65 24.53 18.00
C CYS A 104 13.24 23.77 16.80
N GLY A 105 13.49 22.46 16.91
CA GLY A 105 14.09 21.64 15.86
C GLY A 105 15.58 21.92 15.57
N LYS A 106 16.20 22.90 16.23
CA LYS A 106 17.61 23.29 16.02
C LYS A 106 18.63 22.54 16.91
N SER A 107 18.17 21.84 17.95
CA SER A 107 19.07 21.03 18.80
C SER A 107 19.73 19.93 17.99
N ALA A 108 21.02 19.69 18.22
CA ALA A 108 21.75 18.54 17.67
C ALA A 108 21.34 17.23 18.38
N ASN A 109 21.01 17.31 19.67
CA ASN A 109 20.63 16.17 20.51
C ASN A 109 19.12 15.83 20.42
N GLN A 110 18.54 15.76 19.20
CA GLN A 110 17.12 15.42 19.04
C GLN A 110 16.79 14.02 19.62
N PRO A 111 15.65 13.84 20.32
CA PRO A 111 14.53 14.78 20.45
C PRO A 111 14.69 15.85 21.54
N PHE A 112 15.74 15.77 22.35
CA PHE A 112 15.94 16.60 23.54
C PHE A 112 16.64 17.94 23.23
N CYS A 113 16.69 18.83 24.23
CA CYS A 113 17.26 20.16 24.09
C CYS A 113 18.69 20.26 24.63
N ASP A 114 19.57 20.83 23.81
CA ASP A 114 20.98 21.13 24.06
C ASP A 114 21.24 22.62 24.38
N GLY A 115 20.19 23.41 24.59
CA GLY A 115 20.28 24.87 24.75
C GLY A 115 20.22 25.69 23.46
N SER A 116 20.27 25.07 22.26
CA SER A 116 20.16 25.78 20.96
C SER A 116 18.87 26.59 20.79
N HIS A 117 17.86 26.30 21.61
CA HIS A 117 16.61 27.05 21.68
C HIS A 117 16.80 28.53 22.09
N LYS A 118 17.88 28.89 22.79
CA LYS A 118 18.18 30.28 23.19
C LYS A 118 18.29 31.24 21.99
N LYS A 119 18.52 30.73 20.79
CA LYS A 119 18.55 31.48 19.51
C LYS A 119 17.20 31.43 18.76
N THR A 120 16.09 31.23 19.47
CA THR A 120 14.72 31.13 18.91
C THR A 120 13.64 31.50 19.93
N ASN A 121 12.49 32.01 19.47
CA ASN A 121 11.32 32.32 20.30
C ASN A 121 10.51 31.05 20.67
N LYS A 122 11.18 29.94 21.01
CA LYS A 122 10.56 28.65 21.35
C LYS A 122 11.26 28.02 22.54
N THR A 123 10.54 27.79 23.62
CA THR A 123 11.02 27.07 24.81
C THR A 123 10.97 25.55 24.63
N PRO A 124 11.78 24.77 25.37
CA PRO A 124 11.64 23.31 25.46
C PRO A 124 10.41 22.94 26.28
N PHE A 125 9.79 21.78 26.00
CA PHE A 125 8.75 21.23 26.87
C PHE A 125 9.39 20.34 27.93
N LYS A 126 9.08 20.60 29.20
CA LYS A 126 9.42 19.72 30.33
C LYS A 126 8.46 18.53 30.37
N PHE A 127 8.99 17.34 30.62
CA PHE A 127 8.24 16.12 30.89
C PHE A 127 8.86 15.44 32.11
N ASP A 128 8.06 15.23 33.15
CA ASP A 128 8.48 14.57 34.39
C ASP A 128 7.94 13.14 34.42
N CYS A 129 8.83 12.17 34.28
CA CYS A 129 8.48 10.77 34.07
C CYS A 129 8.04 10.08 35.38
N GLN A 130 6.84 9.48 35.37
CA GLN A 130 6.24 8.82 36.56
C GLN A 130 6.37 7.28 36.55
N ASN A 131 6.73 6.68 35.41
CA ASN A 131 6.89 5.24 35.23
C ASN A 131 7.94 4.98 34.14
N SER A 132 8.79 3.97 34.29
CA SER A 132 9.78 3.62 33.27
C SER A 132 9.10 2.94 32.07
N GLU A 133 8.99 3.63 30.93
CA GLU A 133 8.25 3.15 29.76
C GLU A 133 8.87 3.58 28.42
N GLU A 134 8.30 3.11 27.29
CA GLU A 134 8.75 3.47 25.95
C GLU A 134 7.93 4.63 25.36
N VAL A 135 8.56 5.78 25.17
CA VAL A 135 7.92 7.01 24.71
C VAL A 135 8.36 7.39 23.29
N TYR A 136 7.38 7.79 22.48
CA TYR A 136 7.59 8.33 21.14
C TYR A 136 7.53 9.86 21.17
N PHE A 137 8.70 10.51 21.15
CA PHE A 137 8.81 11.97 21.10
C PHE A 137 8.59 12.50 19.68
N CYS A 138 7.95 13.66 19.54
CA CYS A 138 7.67 14.26 18.24
C CYS A 138 8.96 14.80 17.57
N GLY A 139 9.26 14.33 16.36
CA GLY A 139 10.36 14.84 15.52
C GLY A 139 9.98 16.05 14.68
N CYS A 140 8.81 16.04 14.03
CA CYS A 140 8.36 17.11 13.12
C CYS A 140 8.03 18.47 13.80
N LYS A 141 7.92 18.48 15.14
CA LYS A 141 7.57 19.63 15.98
C LYS A 141 6.18 20.25 15.68
N LYS A 142 5.24 19.43 15.19
CA LYS A 142 3.83 19.80 14.90
C LYS A 142 2.80 19.03 15.75
N SER A 143 3.21 18.37 16.83
CA SER A 143 2.28 17.66 17.71
C SER A 143 1.31 18.63 18.39
N LYS A 144 0.03 18.24 18.48
CA LYS A 144 -1.01 18.86 19.29
C LYS A 144 -0.96 18.39 20.75
N ASN A 145 -0.26 17.29 21.02
CA ASN A 145 0.06 16.80 22.36
C ASN A 145 1.59 16.77 22.56
N PRO A 146 2.28 17.93 22.55
CA PRO A 146 3.72 17.98 22.81
C PRO A 146 4.01 17.59 24.27
N PRO A 147 5.13 16.90 24.56
CA PRO A 147 6.25 16.60 23.66
C PRO A 147 6.07 15.32 22.81
N PHE A 148 4.99 14.58 23.04
CA PHE A 148 4.73 13.26 22.48
C PHE A 148 4.33 13.29 21.00
N CYS A 149 4.41 12.13 20.35
CA CYS A 149 3.98 11.93 18.98
C CYS A 149 2.50 11.52 18.91
N ASP A 150 1.64 12.51 18.72
CA ASP A 150 0.21 12.41 18.42
C ASP A 150 -0.12 12.00 16.96
N ALA A 151 0.89 11.61 16.19
CA ALA A 151 0.84 11.43 14.75
C ALA A 151 0.47 12.68 13.91
N SER A 152 0.48 13.92 14.41
CA SER A 152 0.32 15.14 13.58
C SER A 152 1.50 15.39 12.62
N HIS A 153 2.55 14.55 12.65
CA HIS A 153 3.50 14.43 11.53
C HIS A 153 2.83 13.87 10.27
N LYS A 154 1.76 13.07 10.42
CA LYS A 154 0.75 12.72 9.40
C LYS A 154 -0.17 13.90 9.07
N SER A 155 0.42 15.08 8.95
CA SER A 155 -0.16 16.15 8.16
C SER A 155 -0.42 15.58 6.76
N LEU A 156 -1.69 15.52 6.36
CA LEU A 156 -2.10 15.04 5.05
C LEU A 156 -1.73 16.10 3.99
N LYS A 157 -0.43 16.21 3.70
CA LYS A 157 0.17 17.24 2.83
C LYS A 157 -0.20 17.05 1.37
N TYR A 158 -0.26 15.81 0.92
CA TYR A 158 -0.44 15.46 -0.47
C TYR A 158 -1.91 15.15 -0.73
N THR A 159 -2.40 15.56 -1.90
CA THR A 159 -3.72 15.17 -2.41
C THR A 159 -3.48 14.28 -3.62
N ILE A 160 -4.09 13.10 -3.63
CA ILE A 160 -4.10 12.20 -4.78
C ILE A 160 -5.53 12.10 -5.31
N GLU A 161 -5.66 12.22 -6.63
CA GLU A 161 -6.94 12.04 -7.31
C GLU A 161 -7.09 10.56 -7.69
N ILE A 162 -8.22 9.96 -7.31
CA ILE A 162 -8.54 8.57 -7.65
C ILE A 162 -9.62 8.56 -8.73
N GLN A 163 -9.19 8.20 -9.93
CA GLN A 163 -10.03 7.98 -11.11
C GLN A 163 -10.48 6.50 -11.19
N PRO A 164 -11.63 6.18 -11.82
CA PRO A 164 -12.53 7.07 -12.58
C PRO A 164 -13.49 7.90 -11.71
N ASP A 165 -13.51 7.70 -10.40
CA ASP A 165 -14.45 8.37 -9.47
C ASP A 165 -14.17 9.87 -9.26
N ASN A 166 -13.07 10.41 -9.80
CA ASN A 166 -12.55 11.77 -9.60
C ASN A 166 -12.45 12.18 -8.10
N LYS A 167 -12.17 11.20 -7.23
CA LYS A 167 -12.13 11.38 -5.78
C LYS A 167 -10.77 11.90 -5.33
N ASN A 168 -10.72 13.19 -4.99
CA ASN A 168 -9.57 13.81 -4.36
C ASN A 168 -9.45 13.42 -2.88
N ILE A 169 -8.44 12.61 -2.53
CA ILE A 169 -8.17 12.21 -1.14
C ILE A 169 -6.83 12.74 -0.64
N LYS A 170 -6.80 13.23 0.60
CA LYS A 170 -5.57 13.70 1.24
C LYS A 170 -4.86 12.53 1.95
N ILE A 171 -3.55 12.39 1.72
CA ILE A 171 -2.69 11.29 2.17
C ILE A 171 -1.47 11.82 2.94
N ALA A 172 -1.01 11.07 3.96
CA ALA A 172 0.22 11.38 4.70
C ALA A 172 1.46 10.70 4.09
N GLN A 173 2.64 11.27 4.35
CA GLN A 173 3.89 10.87 3.69
C GLN A 173 4.35 9.43 3.97
N ASP A 174 3.89 8.85 5.07
CA ASP A 174 4.21 7.49 5.49
C ASP A 174 3.01 6.53 5.37
N GLU A 175 1.85 7.03 4.94
CA GLU A 175 0.61 6.30 4.73
C GLU A 175 0.61 5.61 3.35
N THR A 176 0.09 4.39 3.26
CA THR A 176 -0.01 3.68 1.97
C THR A 176 -1.27 4.11 1.21
N ILE A 177 -1.22 4.10 -0.12
CA ILE A 177 -2.37 4.47 -0.96
C ILE A 177 -3.58 3.54 -0.69
N LEU A 178 -3.35 2.27 -0.34
CA LEU A 178 -4.42 1.36 0.10
C LEU A 178 -5.06 1.86 1.42
N THR A 179 -4.25 2.24 2.41
CA THR A 179 -4.75 2.77 3.69
C THR A 179 -5.58 4.02 3.48
N ALA A 180 -5.10 4.96 2.64
CA ALA A 180 -5.80 6.19 2.33
C ALA A 180 -7.12 5.94 1.57
N SER A 181 -7.14 4.99 0.63
CA SER A 181 -8.34 4.56 -0.10
C SER A 181 -9.41 3.99 0.83
N ILE A 182 -9.04 3.04 1.68
CA ILE A 182 -9.96 2.39 2.64
C ILE A 182 -10.49 3.42 3.65
N ARG A 183 -9.62 4.31 4.17
CA ARG A 183 -9.99 5.42 5.05
C ARG A 183 -10.96 6.45 4.41
N LYS A 184 -11.13 6.40 3.09
CA LYS A 184 -12.08 7.22 2.32
C LYS A 184 -13.16 6.39 1.62
N GLU A 185 -13.39 5.17 2.09
CA GLU A 185 -14.47 4.27 1.65
C GLU A 185 -14.43 3.98 0.13
N ILE A 186 -13.24 4.10 -0.47
CA ILE A 186 -13.00 3.78 -1.88
C ILE A 186 -12.82 2.26 -1.99
N PRO A 187 -13.65 1.53 -2.78
CA PRO A 187 -13.59 0.08 -2.87
C PRO A 187 -12.28 -0.44 -3.47
N HIS A 188 -11.32 -0.81 -2.62
CA HIS A 188 -9.98 -1.21 -3.02
C HIS A 188 -9.73 -2.69 -2.67
N LEU A 189 -9.43 -3.53 -3.68
CA LEU A 189 -9.28 -4.97 -3.49
C LEU A 189 -7.95 -5.36 -2.81
N SER A 190 -7.99 -5.79 -1.54
CA SER A 190 -6.80 -6.18 -0.76
C SER A 190 -6.87 -7.62 -0.23
N ALA A 191 -6.73 -8.63 -1.10
CA ALA A 191 -6.93 -10.04 -0.74
C ALA A 191 -5.90 -10.63 0.25
N CYS A 192 -4.77 -9.95 0.47
CA CYS A 192 -3.77 -10.28 1.50
C CYS A 192 -3.79 -9.33 2.72
N GLY A 193 -4.80 -8.45 2.85
CA GLY A 193 -4.85 -7.43 3.92
C GLY A 193 -3.81 -6.32 3.81
N GLY A 194 -3.00 -6.31 2.75
CA GLY A 194 -1.96 -5.30 2.50
C GLY A 194 -0.52 -5.75 2.76
N VAL A 195 -0.29 -6.99 3.18
CA VAL A 195 1.04 -7.51 3.58
C VAL A 195 1.92 -7.90 2.37
N GLY A 196 1.93 -7.12 1.29
CA GLY A 196 2.75 -7.33 0.07
C GLY A 196 2.50 -8.61 -0.75
N LYS A 197 1.86 -9.64 -0.19
CA LYS A 197 1.82 -11.02 -0.74
C LYS A 197 0.79 -11.29 -1.85
N CYS A 198 0.15 -10.26 -2.42
CA CYS A 198 -0.75 -10.45 -3.57
C CYS A 198 -0.88 -9.19 -4.45
N SER A 199 -1.23 -9.40 -5.71
CA SER A 199 -1.40 -8.35 -6.72
C SER A 199 -2.83 -7.79 -6.84
N THR A 200 -3.73 -7.99 -5.87
CA THR A 200 -5.10 -7.43 -6.00
C THR A 200 -5.13 -5.91 -5.82
N CYS A 201 -4.28 -5.37 -4.95
CA CYS A 201 -4.22 -3.93 -4.66
C CYS A 201 -3.39 -3.15 -5.70
N ARG A 202 -3.26 -3.69 -6.92
CA ARG A 202 -2.68 -2.96 -8.05
C ARG A 202 -3.50 -1.70 -8.28
N ILE A 203 -2.90 -0.58 -7.91
CA ILE A 203 -3.13 0.67 -8.61
C ILE A 203 -2.20 0.68 -9.82
N ASN A 204 -2.41 1.66 -10.68
CA ASN A 204 -1.30 2.19 -11.42
C ASN A 204 -1.33 3.71 -11.27
N ILE A 205 -0.20 4.36 -11.49
CA ILE A 205 -0.02 5.78 -11.30
C ILE A 205 -0.16 6.46 -12.66
N ILE A 206 -1.18 7.30 -12.83
CA ILE A 206 -1.36 8.10 -14.05
C ILE A 206 -0.20 9.09 -14.13
N SER A 207 -0.11 10.00 -13.17
CA SER A 207 1.00 10.91 -12.91
C SER A 207 1.34 10.86 -11.42
N GLY A 208 2.58 11.14 -11.02
CA GLY A 208 3.00 11.03 -9.62
C GLY A 208 3.75 9.74 -9.25
N LEU A 209 4.28 8.98 -10.22
CA LEU A 209 5.07 7.75 -9.95
C LEU A 209 6.38 8.07 -9.22
N GLU A 210 7.00 9.17 -9.62
CA GLU A 210 8.01 9.96 -8.92
C GLU A 210 7.84 10.16 -7.41
N ASN A 211 6.60 10.37 -6.97
CA ASN A 211 6.19 10.72 -5.63
C ASN A 211 5.89 9.45 -4.85
N CYS A 212 5.60 8.37 -5.58
CA CYS A 212 5.48 7.05 -5.00
C CYS A 212 6.82 6.60 -4.44
N SER A 213 6.81 6.10 -3.19
CA SER A 213 7.98 5.48 -2.57
C SER A 213 8.61 4.41 -3.48
N VAL A 214 9.93 4.24 -3.41
CA VAL A 214 10.64 3.15 -4.11
C VAL A 214 9.96 1.80 -3.83
N ARG A 215 9.92 0.91 -4.81
CA ARG A 215 9.31 -0.43 -4.66
C ARG A 215 9.96 -1.19 -3.51
N THR A 216 9.15 -1.80 -2.65
CA THR A 216 9.66 -2.74 -1.62
C THR A 216 10.11 -4.04 -2.28
N GLU A 217 10.94 -4.85 -1.61
CA GLU A 217 11.37 -6.14 -2.16
C GLU A 217 10.19 -7.05 -2.56
N ASP A 218 9.12 -7.10 -1.76
CA ASP A 218 7.94 -7.92 -2.05
C ASP A 218 7.15 -7.36 -3.25
N GLU A 219 7.17 -6.04 -3.45
CA GLU A 219 6.63 -5.42 -4.65
C GLU A 219 7.48 -5.71 -5.89
N ILE A 220 8.82 -5.68 -5.79
CA ILE A 220 9.74 -6.05 -6.87
C ILE A 220 9.51 -7.51 -7.28
N LYS A 221 9.57 -8.45 -6.31
CA LYS A 221 9.36 -9.90 -6.53
C LYS A 221 8.00 -10.24 -7.14
N LEU A 222 6.97 -9.41 -6.93
CA LEU A 222 5.66 -9.55 -7.60
C LEU A 222 5.59 -8.82 -8.93
N ALA A 223 6.26 -7.68 -9.10
CA ALA A 223 6.33 -6.95 -10.36
C ALA A 223 7.07 -7.76 -11.42
N GLU A 224 8.23 -8.33 -11.09
CA GLU A 224 8.99 -9.23 -11.96
C GLU A 224 8.16 -10.45 -12.38
N ARG A 225 7.62 -11.19 -11.39
CA ARG A 225 6.84 -12.42 -11.62
C ARG A 225 5.59 -12.22 -12.48
N LEU A 226 5.03 -11.01 -12.48
CA LEU A 226 3.82 -10.66 -13.24
C LEU A 226 4.11 -9.72 -14.42
N ASN A 227 5.39 -9.44 -14.70
CA ASN A 227 5.88 -8.50 -15.71
C ASN A 227 5.16 -7.13 -15.68
N LEU A 228 5.06 -6.52 -14.50
CA LEU A 228 4.34 -5.27 -14.28
C LEU A 228 5.23 -4.05 -14.60
N PRO A 229 4.78 -3.12 -15.47
CA PRO A 229 5.51 -1.89 -15.77
C PRO A 229 5.64 -1.03 -14.52
N GLU A 230 6.57 -0.07 -14.51
CA GLU A 230 6.88 0.73 -13.32
C GLU A 230 5.68 1.53 -12.78
N THR A 231 4.81 2.01 -13.68
CA THR A 231 3.55 2.68 -13.35
C THR A 231 2.58 1.81 -12.56
N VAL A 232 2.60 0.48 -12.72
CA VAL A 232 1.76 -0.45 -11.95
C VAL A 232 2.40 -0.72 -10.59
N ARG A 233 1.71 -0.29 -9.54
CA ARG A 233 2.20 -0.26 -8.17
C ARG A 233 1.23 -0.98 -7.23
N LEU A 234 1.74 -1.62 -6.20
CA LEU A 234 0.93 -2.23 -5.15
C LEU A 234 0.58 -1.16 -4.12
N ALA A 235 -0.68 -0.75 -4.06
CA ALA A 235 -1.13 0.36 -3.21
C ALA A 235 -0.86 0.12 -1.71
N CYS A 236 -0.66 -1.13 -1.28
CA CYS A 236 -0.29 -1.47 0.09
C CYS A 236 1.22 -1.39 0.39
N GLN A 237 2.06 -1.24 -0.63
CA GLN A 237 3.51 -1.03 -0.51
C GLN A 237 3.92 0.40 -0.92
N THR A 238 3.00 1.12 -1.55
CA THR A 238 3.24 2.43 -2.15
C THR A 238 2.72 3.56 -1.26
N LYS A 239 3.61 4.50 -0.93
CA LYS A 239 3.37 5.73 -0.15
C LYS A 239 3.65 6.95 -1.04
N VAL A 240 3.25 8.16 -0.65
CA VAL A 240 3.32 9.43 -1.43
C VAL A 240 4.09 10.51 -0.68
#